data_AF-A0A6N6MR01-F1
#
_entry.id   AF-A0A6N6MR01-F1
#
_cell.length_a   1.000
_cell.length_b   1.000
_cell.length_c   1.000
_cell.angle_alpha   90.00
_cell.angle_beta   90.00
_cell.angle_gamma   90.00
#
_symmetry.space_group_name_H-M   'P 1'
#
loop_
_entity.id
_entity.type
_entity.pdbx_description
1 polymer ?
#
loop_
_entity_poly.entity_id
_entity_poly.type
_entity_poly.pdbx_seq_one_letter_code
_entity_poly.pdbx_strand_id
1 'polypeptide(L)'
;MAEPVPNDWASVFLRLVVSLFLGLPLGGVLFAATGLGLALYAGDPILHEPVALALRTGLAVFAFTVLGGFAWTPETGYHSLHGWYAAGVVLAYVLLSKPWRRSRAATAPRAG
;
A
#
# COMPACT_ATOMS: atom_id res chain seq x y z
N MET A 1 36.18 -19.58 -0.84
CA MET A 1 35.09 -20.07 0.04
C MET A 1 34.05 -18.97 0.10
N ALA A 2 32.85 -19.19 -0.43
CA ALA A 2 31.78 -18.19 -0.36
C ALA A 2 31.30 -18.12 1.10
N GLU A 3 31.35 -16.94 1.72
CA GLU A 3 30.73 -16.76 3.03
C GLU A 3 29.25 -17.16 2.97
N PRO A 4 28.71 -17.89 3.95
CA PRO A 4 27.29 -18.17 4.01
C PRO A 4 26.56 -16.84 4.18
N VAL A 5 25.83 -16.42 3.14
CA VAL A 5 24.90 -15.29 3.24
C VAL A 5 23.98 -15.58 4.43
N PRO A 6 23.98 -14.77 5.50
CA PRO A 6 23.09 -14.99 6.62
C PRO A 6 21.66 -14.97 6.07
N ASN A 7 20.96 -16.09 6.23
CA ASN A 7 19.63 -16.25 5.68
C ASN A 7 18.66 -15.43 6.54
N ASP A 8 18.42 -14.19 6.12
CA ASP A 8 17.70 -13.16 6.86
C ASP A 8 16.17 -13.36 6.80
N TRP A 9 15.73 -14.59 7.05
CA TRP A 9 14.32 -15.01 6.99
C TRP A 9 13.44 -14.19 7.94
N ALA A 10 13.96 -13.83 9.12
CA ALA A 10 13.24 -13.01 10.10
C ALA A 10 12.90 -11.62 9.54
N SER A 11 13.84 -10.99 8.84
CA SER A 11 13.65 -9.70 8.17
C SER A 11 12.68 -9.80 6.98
N VAL A 12 12.72 -10.90 6.22
CA VAL A 12 11.77 -11.16 5.14
C VAL A 12 10.36 -11.32 5.70
N PHE A 13 10.20 -12.14 6.75
CA PHE A 13 8.93 -12.37 7.42
C PHE A 13 8.35 -11.08 8.02
N LEU A 14 9.16 -10.31 8.75
CA LEU A 14 8.73 -9.04 9.33
C LEU A 14 8.28 -8.06 8.23
N ARG A 15 9.01 -7.98 7.11
CA ARG A 15 8.59 -7.15 5.97
C ARG A 15 7.26 -7.60 5.38
N LEU A 16 7.01 -8.90 5.27
CA LEU A 16 5.72 -9.42 4.82
C LEU A 16 4.60 -9.00 5.77
N VAL A 17 4.78 -9.20 7.08
CA VAL A 17 3.81 -8.81 8.10
C VAL A 17 3.51 -7.30 8.03
N VAL A 18 4.54 -6.46 8.01
CA VAL A 18 4.36 -5.00 7.91
C VAL A 18 3.72 -4.62 6.57
N SER A 19 4.06 -5.29 5.48
CA SER A 19 3.45 -5.02 4.16
C SER A 19 1.97 -5.37 4.12
N LEU A 20 1.51 -6.39 4.86
CA LEU A 20 0.09 -6.71 4.99
C LEU A 20 -0.68 -5.57 5.67
N PHE A 21 -0.15 -5.04 6.78
CA PHE A 21 -0.77 -3.90 7.47
C PHE A 21 -0.76 -2.62 6.62
N LEU A 22 0.35 -2.32 5.95
CA LEU A 22 0.47 -1.15 5.08
C LEU A 22 -0.26 -1.30 3.74
N GLY A 23 -0.60 -2.53 3.34
CA GLY A 23 -1.29 -2.81 2.10
C GLY A 23 -2.70 -2.22 2.06
N LEU A 24 -3.39 -2.15 3.20
CA LEU A 24 -4.72 -1.53 3.30
C LEU A 24 -4.70 -0.03 2.98
N PRO A 25 -3.92 0.82 3.69
CA PRO A 25 -3.90 2.25 3.38
C PRO A 25 -3.32 2.54 1.99
N LEU A 26 -2.29 1.80 1.55
CA LEU A 26 -1.73 1.99 0.20
C LEU A 26 -2.72 1.55 -0.89
N GLY A 27 -3.41 0.43 -0.71
CA GLY A 27 -4.46 -0.04 -1.60
C GLY A 27 -5.61 0.95 -1.67
N GLY A 28 -6.00 1.55 -0.55
CA GLY A 28 -7.03 2.59 -0.49
C GLY A 28 -6.66 3.84 -1.27
N VAL A 29 -5.40 4.28 -1.16
CA VAL A 29 -4.88 5.39 -1.97
C VAL A 29 -4.91 5.05 -3.46
N LEU A 30 -4.45 3.87 -3.86
CA LEU A 30 -4.46 3.43 -5.26
C LEU A 30 -5.89 3.33 -5.82
N PHE A 31 -6.82 2.81 -5.02
CA PHE A 31 -8.24 2.74 -5.35
C PHE A 31 -8.85 4.13 -5.57
N ALA A 32 -8.61 5.06 -4.64
CA ALA A 32 -9.11 6.43 -4.73
C ALA A 32 -8.49 7.18 -5.92
N ALA A 33 -7.19 6.99 -6.17
CA ALA A 33 -6.50 7.55 -7.34
C ALA A 33 -7.06 7.02 -8.66
N THR A 34 -7.46 5.75 -8.72
CA THR A 34 -8.13 5.18 -9.90
C THR A 34 -9.50 5.82 -10.10
N GLY A 35 -10.29 5.97 -9.03
CA GLY A 35 -11.57 6.68 -9.09
C GLY A 35 -11.43 8.13 -9.55
N LEU A 36 -10.38 8.81 -9.11
CA LEU A 36 -10.02 10.16 -9.55
C LEU A 36 -9.63 10.18 -11.04
N GLY A 37 -8.80 9.24 -11.48
CA GLY A 37 -8.41 9.10 -12.89
C GLY A 37 -9.59 8.86 -13.81
N LEU A 38 -10.57 8.05 -13.37
CA LEU A 38 -11.83 7.84 -14.09
C LEU A 38 -12.67 9.12 -14.16
N ALA A 39 -12.75 9.89 -13.07
CA ALA A 39 -13.45 11.17 -13.06
C ALA A 39 -12.81 12.18 -14.03
N LEU A 40 -11.48 12.24 -14.05
CA LEU A 40 -10.71 13.05 -15.02
C LEU A 40 -10.98 12.63 -16.45
N TYR A 41 -10.93 11.33 -16.74
CA TYR A 41 -11.19 10.79 -18.08
C TYR A 41 -12.63 11.06 -18.56
N ALA A 42 -13.60 10.95 -17.66
CA ALA A 42 -15.02 11.17 -17.96
C ALA A 42 -15.42 12.66 -17.98
N GLY A 43 -14.54 13.58 -17.57
CA GLY A 43 -14.88 15.00 -17.44
C GLY A 43 -15.96 15.26 -16.39
N ASP A 44 -15.92 14.53 -15.27
CA ASP A 44 -16.94 14.57 -14.21
C ASP A 44 -17.07 16.00 -13.62
N PRO A 45 -18.29 16.56 -13.51
CA PRO A 45 -18.51 17.91 -12.95
C PRO A 45 -17.90 18.12 -11.55
N ILE A 46 -17.75 17.05 -10.77
CA ILE A 46 -17.14 17.11 -9.43
C ILE A 46 -15.71 17.65 -9.43
N LEU A 47 -15.01 17.63 -10.58
CA LEU A 47 -13.66 18.18 -10.72
C LEU A 47 -13.60 19.70 -10.49
N HIS A 48 -14.71 20.40 -10.66
CA HIS A 48 -14.82 21.84 -10.39
C HIS A 48 -15.12 22.16 -8.92
N GLU A 49 -15.46 21.16 -8.11
CA GLU A 49 -15.84 21.31 -6.71
C GLU A 49 -14.74 20.72 -5.79
N PRO A 50 -13.69 21.51 -5.46
CA PRO A 50 -12.48 20.97 -4.81
C PRO A 50 -12.75 20.34 -3.44
N VAL A 51 -13.71 20.89 -2.69
CA VAL A 51 -14.11 20.34 -1.38
C VAL A 51 -14.84 19.01 -1.53
N ALA A 52 -15.78 18.93 -2.47
CA ALA A 52 -16.51 17.69 -2.75
C ALA A 52 -15.58 16.59 -3.27
N LEU A 53 -14.63 16.95 -4.13
CA LEU A 53 -13.60 16.04 -4.62
C LEU A 53 -12.71 15.52 -3.50
N ALA A 54 -12.25 16.40 -2.62
CA ALA A 54 -11.44 16.01 -1.46
C ALA A 54 -12.20 15.08 -0.51
N LEU A 55 -13.48 15.37 -0.25
CA LEU A 55 -14.34 14.51 0.59
C LEU A 55 -14.59 13.15 -0.05
N ARG A 56 -14.96 13.09 -1.34
CA ARG A 56 -15.15 11.83 -2.07
C ARG A 56 -13.88 10.98 -2.04
N THR A 57 -12.74 11.59 -2.35
CA THR A 57 -11.45 10.89 -2.43
C THR A 57 -11.00 10.43 -1.05
N GLY A 58 -11.06 11.30 -0.03
CA GLY A 58 -10.71 10.98 1.34
C GLY A 58 -11.61 9.90 1.94
N LEU A 59 -12.92 9.99 1.70
CA LEU A 59 -13.87 8.97 2.15
C LEU A 59 -13.63 7.64 1.45
N ALA A 60 -13.26 7.62 0.16
CA ALA A 60 -12.92 6.39 -0.55
C ALA A 60 -11.67 5.71 0.07
N VAL A 61 -10.62 6.47 0.39
CA VAL A 61 -9.43 5.94 1.07
C VAL A 61 -9.81 5.40 2.45
N PHE A 62 -10.56 6.18 3.24
CA PHE A 62 -10.97 5.80 4.59
C PHE A 62 -11.86 4.54 4.58
N ALA A 63 -12.90 4.54 3.74
CA ALA A 63 -13.80 3.41 3.58
C ALA A 63 -13.04 2.16 3.13
N PHE A 64 -12.14 2.26 2.15
CA PHE A 64 -11.31 1.14 1.74
C PHE A 64 -10.42 0.63 2.90
N THR A 65 -9.76 1.53 3.61
CA THR A 65 -8.81 1.15 4.67
C THR A 65 -9.51 0.51 5.86
N VAL A 66 -10.67 1.06 6.26
CA VAL A 66 -11.43 0.62 7.43
C VAL A 66 -12.35 -0.55 7.10
N LEU A 67 -13.15 -0.46 6.01
CA LEU A 67 -14.11 -1.50 5.64
C LEU A 67 -13.46 -2.60 4.80
N GLY A 68 -12.47 -2.29 3.95
CA GLY A 68 -11.76 -3.29 3.14
C GLY A 68 -10.95 -4.29 3.98
N GLY A 69 -10.55 -3.91 5.20
CA GLY A 69 -9.99 -4.85 6.18
C GLY A 69 -11.02 -5.82 6.79
N PHE A 70 -12.32 -5.49 6.73
CA PHE A 70 -13.43 -6.31 7.24
C PHE A 70 -14.27 -6.97 6.13
N ALA A 71 -14.15 -6.52 4.88
CA ALA A 71 -14.92 -6.98 3.72
C ALA A 71 -14.42 -8.32 3.14
N TRP A 72 -14.00 -9.24 4.01
CA TRP A 72 -13.67 -10.63 3.67
C TRP A 72 -14.94 -11.49 3.53
N THR A 73 -16.01 -10.94 2.95
CA THR A 73 -17.24 -11.68 2.69
C THR A 73 -17.32 -12.01 1.19
N PRO A 74 -17.23 -13.31 0.81
CA PRO A 74 -17.08 -13.73 -0.58
C PRO A 74 -18.31 -13.51 -1.46
N GLU A 75 -19.46 -13.13 -0.87
CA GLU A 75 -20.76 -13.10 -1.57
C GLU A 75 -21.07 -11.77 -2.28
N THR A 76 -20.27 -10.74 -2.07
CA THR A 76 -20.49 -9.41 -2.69
C THR A 76 -19.38 -9.13 -3.69
N GLY A 77 -19.73 -8.81 -4.94
CA GLY A 77 -18.85 -8.79 -6.13
C GLY A 77 -17.63 -7.85 -6.05
N TYR A 78 -16.63 -8.23 -5.26
CA TYR A 78 -15.47 -7.40 -4.88
C TYR A 78 -14.13 -7.91 -5.40
N HIS A 79 -14.08 -8.51 -6.60
CA HIS A 79 -12.81 -8.93 -7.20
C HIS A 79 -11.82 -7.76 -7.41
N SER A 80 -12.32 -6.55 -7.71
CA SER A 80 -11.47 -5.36 -7.89
C SER A 80 -10.85 -4.87 -6.58
N LEU A 81 -11.57 -5.01 -5.46
CA LEU A 81 -11.16 -4.51 -4.14
C LEU A 81 -9.97 -5.32 -3.59
N HIS A 82 -9.99 -6.63 -3.80
CA HIS A 82 -8.86 -7.52 -3.48
C HIS A 82 -7.63 -7.24 -4.34
N GLY A 83 -7.82 -6.86 -5.61
CA GLY A 83 -6.73 -6.47 -6.51
C GLY A 83 -5.97 -5.23 -6.00
N TRP A 84 -6.69 -4.21 -5.55
CA TRP A 84 -6.06 -3.00 -4.98
C TRP A 84 -5.36 -3.26 -3.65
N TYR A 85 -5.91 -4.15 -2.81
CA TYR A 85 -5.22 -4.58 -1.60
C TYR A 85 -3.92 -5.31 -1.92
N ALA A 86 -3.96 -6.30 -2.83
CA ALA A 86 -2.76 -7.03 -3.25
C ALA A 86 -1.71 -6.09 -3.86
N ALA A 87 -2.12 -5.14 -4.70
CA ALA A 87 -1.24 -4.12 -5.25
C ALA A 87 -0.62 -3.25 -4.15
N GLY A 88 -1.40 -2.86 -3.13
CA GLY A 88 -0.94 -2.13 -1.96
C GLY A 88 0.09 -2.92 -1.15
N VAL A 89 -0.14 -4.21 -0.89
CA VAL A 89 0.80 -5.10 -0.17
C VAL A 89 2.11 -5.23 -0.93
N VAL A 90 2.05 -5.48 -2.24
CA VAL A 90 3.24 -5.60 -3.09
C VAL A 90 4.02 -4.28 -3.09
N LEU A 91 3.32 -3.16 -3.23
CA LEU A 91 3.96 -1.83 -3.18
C LEU A 91 4.63 -1.58 -1.83
N ALA A 92 3.95 -1.86 -0.72
CA ALA A 92 4.53 -1.76 0.63
C ALA A 92 5.79 -2.61 0.75
N TYR A 93 5.74 -3.86 0.29
CA TYR A 93 6.86 -4.78 0.35
C TYR A 93 8.08 -4.27 -0.44
N VAL A 94 7.87 -3.75 -1.65
CA VAL A 94 8.93 -3.14 -2.47
C VAL A 94 9.51 -1.91 -1.80
N LEU A 95 8.66 -1.03 -1.24
CA LEU A 95 9.09 0.17 -0.52
C LEU A 95 9.95 -0.17 0.70
N LEU A 96 9.58 -1.22 1.44
CA LEU A 96 10.35 -1.72 2.58
C LEU A 96 11.65 -2.43 2.18
N SER A 97 11.71 -2.96 0.96
CA SER A 97 12.86 -3.71 0.45
C SER A 97 13.91 -2.85 -0.24
N LYS A 98 13.66 -1.55 -0.42
CA LYS A 98 14.54 -0.64 -1.16
C LYS A 98 15.94 -0.50 -0.50
N PRO A 99 17.02 -0.56 -1.30
CA PRO A 99 18.38 -0.77 -0.82
C PRO A 99 18.98 0.40 -0.01
N TRP A 100 18.48 1.63 -0.19
CA TRP A 100 18.95 2.80 0.56
C TRP A 100 18.67 2.73 2.08
N ARG A 101 17.75 1.88 2.54
CA ARG A 101 17.59 1.59 3.98
C ARG A 101 18.74 0.77 4.55
N ARG A 102 19.38 -0.10 3.75
CA ARG A 102 20.54 -0.90 4.18
C ARG A 102 21.80 -0.06 4.33
N SER A 103 21.95 0.99 3.53
CA SER A 103 23.11 1.90 3.60
C SER A 103 23.23 2.63 4.95
N ARG A 104 22.11 2.91 5.65
CA ARG A 104 22.16 3.53 6.98
C ARG A 104 22.66 2.60 8.09
N ALA A 105 22.48 1.28 7.95
CA ALA A 105 22.99 0.31 8.92
C ALA A 105 24.51 0.10 8.79
N ALA A 106 25.07 0.31 7.59
CA ALA A 106 26.52 0.18 7.35
C ALA A 106 27.33 1.39 7.87
N THR A 107 26.68 2.50 8.22
CA THR A 107 27.32 3.73 8.74
C THR A 107 27.29 3.86 10.27
N ALA A 108 26.73 2.90 11.00
CA ALA A 108 26.88 2.88 12.46
C ALA A 108 28.34 2.53 12.80
N PRO A 109 29.09 3.37 13.53
CA PRO A 109 30.44 3.03 13.93
C PRO A 109 30.35 1.80 14.83
N ARG A 110 31.09 0.73 14.48
CA ARG A 110 31.41 -0.31 15.46
C ARG A 110 32.26 0.38 16.53
N ALA A 111 31.65 0.76 17.64
CA ALA A 111 32.38 1.12 18.84
C ALA A 111 33.16 -0.13 19.26
N GLY A 112 34.49 -0.04 19.12
CA GLY A 112 35.45 -1.03 19.63
C GLY A 112 35.66 -0.89 21.12
#